data_AF-A0AAU6AW31-F1
#
_entry.id   AF-A0AAU6AW31-F1
#
_cell.length_a   1.000
_cell.length_b   1.000
_cell.length_c   1.000
_cell.angle_alpha   90.00
_cell.angle_beta   90.00
_cell.angle_gamma   90.00
#
_symmetry.space_group_name_H-M   'P 1'
#
loop_
_entity.id
_entity.type
_entity.pdbx_description
1 polymer ?
#
loop_
_entity_poly.entity_id
_entity_poly.type
_entity_poly.pdbx_seq_one_letter_code
_entity_poly.pdbx_strand_id
1 'polypeptide(L)' 'MTVRIYLARPLPGLVGETRRVVHLFPFPTDDVMPSRLVALCGADFGPGELEMLDRPSGMPCVSCLRNSPTPDAVEG' A
#
# COMPACT_ATOMS: atom_id res chain seq x y z
N MET A 1 -10.28 10.61 -12.56
CA MET A 1 -10.50 10.48 -11.10
C MET A 1 -9.15 10.31 -10.42
N THR A 2 -8.71 11.25 -9.58
CA THR A 2 -7.38 11.18 -8.93
C THR A 2 -7.44 10.26 -7.72
N VAL A 3 -6.68 9.16 -7.74
CA VAL A 3 -6.56 8.25 -6.60
C VAL A 3 -5.24 8.53 -5.89
N ARG A 4 -5.34 8.79 -4.58
CA ARG A 4 -4.17 8.96 -3.73
C ARG A 4 -3.73 7.58 -3.25
N ILE A 5 -2.42 7.33 -3.26
CA ILE A 5 -1.83 6.07 -2.84
C ILE A 5 -0.91 6.34 -1.65
N TYR A 6 -1.04 5.52 -0.62
CA TYR A 6 -0.09 5.44 0.48
C TYR A 6 0.91 4.32 0.26
N LEU A 7 2.15 4.57 0.67
CA LEU A 7 3.21 3.57 0.69
C LEU A 7 3.42 3.15 2.14
N ALA A 8 3.36 1.85 2.40
CA ALA A 8 3.71 1.32 3.71
C ALA A 8 4.38 -0.04 3.58
N ARG A 9 5.18 -0.41 4.59
CA ARG A 9 5.81 -1.72 4.69
C ARG A 9 5.50 -2.36 6.04
N PRO A 10 5.42 -3.69 6.12
CA PRO A 10 5.28 -4.38 7.40
C PRO A 10 6.41 -4.02 8.37
N LEU A 11 6.09 -3.96 9.67
CA LEU A 11 7.11 -3.85 10.71
C LEU A 11 8.08 -5.05 10.67
N PRO A 12 9.34 -4.85 11.09
CA PRO A 12 10.32 -5.95 11.13
C PRO A 12 9.81 -7.09 12.02
N GLY A 13 10.02 -8.33 11.58
CA GLY A 13 9.57 -9.53 12.29
C GLY A 13 8.14 -9.98 11.99
N LEU A 14 7.30 -9.16 11.34
CA LEU A 14 5.90 -9.52 11.09
C LEU A 14 5.72 -10.58 10.00
N VAL A 15 6.33 -10.37 8.82
CA VAL A 15 6.13 -11.23 7.63
C VAL A 15 7.40 -12.00 7.23
N GLY A 16 8.52 -11.78 7.93
CA GLY A 16 9.85 -12.22 7.51
C GLY A 16 10.44 -11.33 6.41
N GLU A 17 11.77 -11.26 6.35
CA GLU A 17 12.47 -10.22 5.59
C GLU A 17 12.25 -10.33 4.06
N THR A 18 12.13 -11.56 3.55
CA THR A 18 11.85 -11.83 2.12
C THR A 18 10.49 -11.32 1.65
N ARG A 19 9.55 -11.13 2.57
CA ARG A 19 8.20 -10.63 2.29
C ARG A 19 7.99 -9.20 2.77
N ARG A 20 9.00 -8.58 3.39
CA ARG A 20 8.96 -7.20 3.90
C ARG A 20 9.24 -6.20 2.78
N VAL A 21 8.32 -6.15 1.82
CA VAL A 21 8.35 -5.24 0.66
C VAL A 21 7.42 -4.05 0.88
N VAL A 22 7.54 -3.03 0.03
CA VAL A 22 6.64 -1.87 0.06
C VAL A 22 5.32 -2.21 -0.63
N HIS A 23 4.22 -2.03 0.08
CA HIS A 23 2.87 -2.17 -0.44
C HIS A 23 2.23 -0.81 -0.74
N LEU A 24 1.37 -0.79 -1.75
CA LEU A 24 0.58 0.38 -2.13
C LEU A 24 -0.85 0.18 -1.61
N PHE A 25 -1.38 1.20 -0.94
CA PHE A 25 -2.73 1.21 -0.38
C PHE A 25 -3.52 2.36 -0.98
N PRO A 26 -4.77 2.15 -1.43
CA PRO A 26 -5.64 3.25 -1.80
C PRO A 26 -5.93 4.12 -0.58
N PHE A 27 -5.93 5.43 -0.76
CA PHE A 27 -6.41 6.36 0.26
C PHE A 27 -7.90 6.10 0.49
N PRO A 28 -8.34 5.82 1.73
CA PRO A 28 -9.77 5.61 2.00
C PRO A 28 -10.52 6.90 1.70
N THR A 29 -11.51 6.83 0.82
CA THR A 29 -12.27 7.99 0.33
C THR A 29 -13.22 8.56 1.39
N ASP A 30 -13.40 7.83 2.49
CA ASP A 30 -14.23 8.18 3.63
C ASP A 30 -13.34 8.70 4.77
N ASP A 31 -13.82 9.68 5.54
CA ASP A 31 -13.09 10.30 6.67
C ASP A 31 -12.82 9.31 7.83
N VAL A 32 -13.35 8.09 7.75
CA VAL A 32 -13.12 7.03 8.74
C VAL A 32 -11.90 6.19 8.36
N MET A 33 -10.86 6.22 9.20
CA MET A 33 -9.75 5.28 9.10
C MET A 33 -10.24 3.84 9.31
N PRO A 34 -10.00 2.93 8.35
CA PRO A 34 -10.43 1.55 8.49
C PRO A 34 -9.58 0.82 9.55
N SER A 35 -10.21 -0.14 10.24
CA SER A 35 -9.52 -0.98 11.23
C SER A 35 -8.46 -1.90 10.62
N ARG A 36 -8.51 -2.13 9.30
CA ARG A 36 -7.47 -2.82 8.54
C ARG A 36 -7.25 -2.12 7.21
N LEU A 37 -6.00 -2.03 6.80
CA LEU A 37 -5.58 -1.54 5.49
C LEU A 37 -5.34 -2.74 4.56
N VAL A 38 -5.96 -2.70 3.39
CA VAL A 38 -5.79 -3.71 2.35
C VAL A 38 -4.99 -3.11 1.21
N ALA A 39 -3.83 -3.72 0.92
CA ALA A 39 -2.97 -3.33 -0.18
C ALA A 39 -3.58 -3.72 -1.52
N LEU A 40 -3.14 -3.08 -2.61
CA LEU A 40 -3.56 -3.44 -3.98
C LEU A 40 -3.25 -4.89 -4.38
N CYS A 41 -2.34 -5.57 -3.68
CA CYS A 41 -2.06 -7.00 -3.88
C CYS A 41 -2.96 -7.93 -3.04
N GLY A 42 -3.85 -7.38 -2.22
CA GLY A 42 -4.73 -8.13 -1.31
C GLY A 42 -4.15 -8.43 0.07
N ALA A 43 -2.90 -8.01 0.36
CA ALA A 43 -2.34 -8.16 1.70
C ALA A 43 -3.05 -7.24 2.68
N ASP A 44 -3.39 -7.75 3.86
CA ASP A 44 -4.16 -7.04 4.87
C ASP A 44 -3.36 -6.85 6.16
N PHE A 45 -3.45 -5.66 6.73
CA PHE A 45 -2.71 -5.29 7.94
C PHE A 45 -3.60 -4.46 8.86
N GLY A 46 -3.54 -4.75 10.15
CA GLY A 46 -4.18 -4.02 11.22
C GLY A 46 -3.35 -2.85 11.78
N PRO A 47 -3.85 -2.20 12.83
CA PRO A 47 -3.18 -1.06 13.45
C PRO A 47 -1.85 -1.49 14.08
N GLY A 48 -0.81 -0.70 13.86
CA GLY A 48 0.53 -0.95 14.42
C GLY A 48 1.33 -2.04 13.69
N GLU A 49 0.83 -2.58 12.57
CA GLU A 49 1.56 -3.60 11.79
C GLU A 49 2.39 -3.00 10.64
N LEU A 50 2.18 -1.72 10.34
CA LEU A 50 2.76 -1.03 9.20
C LEU A 50 3.61 0.18 9.61
N GLU A 51 4.73 0.36 8.92
CA GLU A 51 5.49 1.60 8.86
C GLU A 51 5.07 2.35 7.59
N MET A 52 4.50 3.56 7.74
CA MET A 52 4.20 4.43 6.61
C MET A 52 5.49 5.07 6.07
N LEU A 53 5.55 5.19 4.75
CA LEU A 53 6.70 5.71 4.02
C LEU A 53 6.31 6.97 3.25
N ASP A 54 7.04 8.07 3.46
CA ASP A 54 6.84 9.32 2.71
C ASP A 54 7.30 9.24 1.25
N ARG A 55 8.15 8.26 0.94
CA ARG A 55 8.70 8.01 -0.39
C ARG A 55 8.96 6.51 -0.59
N PRO A 56 8.98 6.02 -1.84
CA PRO A 56 9.35 4.63 -2.12
C PRO A 56 10.76 4.36 -1.60
N SER A 57 10.89 3.40 -0.68
CA SER A 57 12.14 3.02 -0.03
C SER A 57 12.21 1.51 0.15
N GLY A 58 13.10 0.87 -0.60
CA GLY A 58 13.16 -0.59 -0.75
C GLY A 58 12.37 -1.10 -1.96
N MET A 59 12.32 -2.42 -2.13
CA MET A 59 11.62 -3.04 -3.25
C MET A 59 10.11 -2.99 -3.04
N PRO A 60 9.33 -2.47 -4.00
CA PRO A 60 7.88 -2.55 -3.95
C PRO A 60 7.37 -3.94 -4.31
N CYS A 61 6.21 -4.29 -3.79
CA CYS A 61 5.46 -5.47 -4.19
C CYS A 61 5.12 -5.36 -5.68
N VAL A 62 5.59 -6.33 -6.48
CA VAL A 62 5.35 -6.37 -7.93
C VAL A 62 3.86 -6.38 -8.26
N SER A 63 3.06 -7.13 -7.49
CA SER A 63 1.60 -7.16 -7.67
C SER A 63 0.94 -5.80 -7.38
N CYS A 64 1.42 -5.06 -6.37
CA CYS A 64 0.96 -3.71 -6.11
C CYS A 64 1.30 -2.76 -7.27
N LEU A 65 2.50 -2.85 -7.84
CA LEU A 65 2.87 -2.03 -9.01
C LEU A 65 2.01 -2.37 -10.23
N ARG A 66 1.79 -3.65 -10.52
CA ARG A 66 0.94 -4.09 -11.64
C ARG A 66 -0.49 -3.58 -11.54
N ASN A 67 -1.03 -3.55 -10.32
CA ASN A 67 -2.39 -3.10 -10.05
C ASN A 67 -2.46 -1.59 -9.77
N SER A 68 -1.32 -0.89 -9.83
CA SER A 68 -1.31 0.56 -9.58
C SER A 68 -1.97 1.30 -10.73
N PRO A 69 -2.75 2.34 -10.44
CA PRO A 69 -3.42 3.15 -11.45
C PRO A 69 -2.37 3.87 -12.28
N THR A 70 -2.46 3.74 -13.61
CA THR A 70 -1.61 4.50 -14.53
C THR A 70 -2.14 5.93 -14.67
N PRO A 71 -1.26 6.92 -14.87
CA PRO A 71 -1.68 8.30 -15.09
C PRO A 71 -2.55 8.50 -16.35
N ASP A 72 -2.58 7.54 -17.27
CA ASP A 72 -3.39 7.58 -18.50
C ASP A 72 -4.85 7.12 -18.28
N ALA A 73 -5.13 6.35 -17.21
CA ALA A 73 -6.48 5.91 -16.85
C ALA A 73 -7.36 7.01 -16.24
N VAL A 74 -6.91 8.27 -16.27
CA VAL A 74 -7.65 9.45 -15.78
C VAL A 74 -8.32 10.26 -16.89
N GLU A 75 -8.10 9.90 -18.16
CA GLU A 75 -8.74 10.52 -19.32
C GLU A 75 -9.68 9.51 -20.00
N GLY A 76 -10.92 9.46 -19.49
CA GLY A 76 -12.03 8.67 -20.04
C GLY A 76 -13.34 9.09 -19.41
#